data_AF-A0A1V8SHU5-F1
#
_entry.id   AF-A0A1V8SHU5-F1
#
_cell.length_a   1.000
_cell.length_b   1.000
_cell.length_c   1.000
_cell.angle_alpha   90.00
_cell.angle_beta   90.00
_cell.angle_gamma   90.00
#
_symmetry.space_group_name_H-M   'P 1'
#
loop_
_entity.id
_entity.type
_entity.pdbx_description
1 polymer ?
#
loop_
_entity_poly.entity_id
_entity_poly.type
_entity_poly.pdbx_seq_one_letter_code
_entity_poly.pdbx_strand_id
1 'polypeptide(L)'
;MARFLLLIALVTAFNSALAYNTGAQQHLTGFSAFASQERLVDSFLDLDSLEPLASLANLTTRALECEPGTTPCPDDEDGDYFCAEECVPSLIFPYAKDFLDEIYENMCKGTAGSSSTTDPNSAIVTLKKDTGPALRRAKASNRRAAGCAGPNRITCPPGTNCDEFPFASTDEGGSGANIMCVPSWQNDWQGTYYNSWLSEQIGLGKLARGGQYRIVLKNIDCSKYLRKRLNKRANDNGVLQQSGNTTLLAASLFGNHSSQNALLIDLTQDQDTPGTYTLDYDISQGSIISGAIVDDDGEYLADISALSTGGKATASVDLEEDYGDIHFLGWTNDKDVSVSYEVKVTPATSSTTTSAAQTASVTRSSGTGTATMVD
;
A
#
# COMPACT_ATOMS: atom_id res chain seq x y z
N MET A 1 -19.44 -49.16 -6.85
CA MET A 1 -20.62 -48.60 -7.53
C MET A 1 -20.86 -47.13 -7.20
N ALA A 2 -21.00 -46.72 -5.93
CA ALA A 2 -21.24 -45.30 -5.59
C ALA A 2 -20.15 -44.33 -6.09
N ARG A 3 -18.87 -44.68 -5.97
CA ARG A 3 -17.74 -43.89 -6.51
C ARG A 3 -17.78 -43.73 -8.03
N PHE A 4 -18.18 -44.78 -8.74
CA PHE A 4 -18.27 -44.78 -10.20
C PHE A 4 -19.45 -43.92 -10.70
N LEU A 5 -20.59 -43.98 -10.01
CA LEU A 5 -21.74 -43.11 -10.30
C LEU A 5 -21.45 -41.64 -9.98
N LEU A 6 -20.71 -41.36 -8.91
CA LEU A 6 -20.26 -40.01 -8.57
C LEU A 6 -19.29 -39.46 -9.64
N LEU A 7 -18.35 -40.29 -10.12
CA LEU A 7 -17.44 -39.93 -11.20
C LEU A 7 -18.19 -39.61 -12.50
N ILE A 8 -19.17 -40.44 -12.89
CA ILE A 8 -20.01 -40.17 -14.06
C ILE A 8 -20.78 -38.86 -13.88
N ALA A 9 -21.36 -38.61 -12.70
CA ALA A 9 -22.07 -37.37 -12.43
C ALA A 9 -21.15 -36.14 -12.53
N LEU A 10 -19.93 -36.22 -11.97
CA LEU A 10 -18.91 -35.17 -12.06
C LEU A 10 -18.46 -34.93 -13.51
N VAL A 11 -18.17 -35.97 -14.28
CA VAL A 11 -17.78 -35.86 -15.68
C VAL A 11 -18.91 -35.28 -16.53
N THR A 12 -20.17 -35.64 -16.24
CA THR A 12 -21.33 -35.11 -16.98
C THR A 12 -21.60 -33.64 -16.64
N ALA A 13 -21.49 -33.27 -15.37
CA ALA A 13 -21.59 -31.88 -14.92
C ALA A 13 -20.45 -31.01 -15.48
N PHE A 14 -19.22 -31.54 -15.49
CA PHE A 14 -18.04 -30.87 -16.02
C PHE A 14 -18.14 -30.63 -17.54
N ASN A 15 -18.57 -31.64 -18.31
CA ASN A 15 -18.79 -31.49 -19.75
C ASN A 15 -19.95 -30.53 -20.08
N SER A 16 -20.96 -30.45 -19.20
CA SER A 16 -22.08 -29.52 -19.35
C SER A 16 -21.65 -28.09 -19.05
N ALA A 17 -20.83 -27.86 -18.01
CA ALA A 17 -20.26 -26.54 -17.70
C ALA A 17 -19.33 -26.02 -18.83
N LEU A 18 -18.54 -26.92 -19.42
CA LEU A 18 -17.66 -26.63 -20.57
C LEU A 18 -18.40 -26.24 -21.87
N ALA A 19 -19.66 -26.64 -22.02
CA ALA A 19 -20.46 -26.33 -23.20
C ALA A 19 -21.06 -24.91 -23.15
N TYR A 20 -21.13 -24.28 -21.97
CA TYR A 20 -21.78 -22.98 -21.76
C TYR A 20 -20.81 -21.82 -21.45
N ASN A 21 -19.54 -22.09 -21.15
CA ASN A 21 -18.56 -21.06 -20.85
C ASN A 21 -17.33 -21.17 -21.80
N THR A 22 -17.26 -20.28 -22.79
CA THR A 22 -16.17 -20.20 -23.77
C THR A 22 -14.83 -19.78 -23.15
N GLY A 23 -14.82 -19.11 -21.99
CA GLY A 23 -13.60 -18.77 -21.24
C GLY A 23 -12.95 -19.98 -20.58
N ALA A 24 -13.75 -20.92 -20.06
CA ALA A 24 -13.26 -22.16 -19.46
C ALA A 24 -12.58 -23.10 -20.48
N GLN A 25 -12.96 -23.02 -21.77
CA GLN A 25 -12.33 -23.82 -22.83
C GLN A 25 -10.88 -23.41 -23.12
N GLN A 26 -10.53 -22.13 -22.96
CA GLN A 26 -9.16 -21.65 -23.25
C GLN A 26 -8.13 -22.18 -22.24
N HIS A 27 -8.48 -22.25 -20.95
CA HIS A 27 -7.58 -22.77 -19.89
C HIS A 27 -7.34 -24.29 -19.96
N LEU A 28 -8.26 -25.08 -20.52
CA LEU A 28 -8.13 -26.55 -20.57
C LEU A 28 -7.38 -27.08 -21.79
N THR A 29 -7.16 -26.26 -22.83
CA THR A 29 -6.31 -26.66 -23.97
C THR A 29 -4.86 -26.95 -23.54
N GLY A 30 -4.36 -26.31 -22.48
CA GLY A 30 -3.04 -26.61 -21.89
C GLY A 30 -2.97 -27.95 -21.14
N PHE A 31 -4.09 -28.43 -20.58
CA PHE A 31 -4.16 -29.71 -19.86
C PHE A 31 -4.41 -30.91 -20.79
N SER A 32 -5.04 -30.69 -21.95
CA SER A 32 -5.34 -31.74 -22.93
C SER A 32 -4.11 -32.35 -23.64
N ALA A 33 -2.91 -31.80 -23.41
CA ALA A 33 -1.67 -32.28 -24.01
C ALA A 33 -1.07 -33.53 -23.33
N PHE A 34 -1.58 -33.96 -22.17
CA PHE A 34 -1.07 -35.16 -21.50
C PHE A 34 -2.20 -36.04 -20.95
N ALA A 35 -2.18 -37.29 -21.41
CA ALA A 35 -2.97 -38.46 -20.98
C ALA A 35 -4.28 -38.73 -21.73
N SER A 36 -4.39 -39.95 -22.28
CA SER A 36 -5.65 -40.55 -22.73
C SER A 36 -6.63 -40.63 -21.57
N GLN A 37 -7.93 -40.51 -21.85
CA GLN A 37 -9.02 -40.59 -20.86
C GLN A 37 -8.90 -41.77 -19.89
N GLU A 38 -8.30 -42.89 -20.32
CA GLU A 38 -8.07 -44.08 -19.48
C GLU A 38 -7.05 -43.83 -18.34
N ARG A 39 -5.98 -43.06 -18.56
CA ARG A 39 -4.97 -42.75 -17.53
C ARG A 39 -5.49 -41.80 -16.44
N LEU A 40 -6.43 -40.93 -16.79
CA LEU A 40 -7.12 -40.08 -15.83
C LEU A 40 -7.95 -40.94 -14.87
N VAL A 41 -8.69 -41.92 -15.40
CA VAL A 41 -9.53 -42.82 -14.59
C VAL A 41 -8.70 -43.66 -13.63
N ASP A 42 -7.55 -44.19 -14.07
CA ASP A 42 -6.65 -44.95 -13.18
C ASP A 42 -6.02 -44.06 -12.10
N SER A 43 -5.62 -42.82 -12.44
CA SER A 43 -5.12 -41.86 -11.46
C SER A 43 -6.20 -41.40 -10.45
N PHE A 44 -7.48 -41.44 -10.85
CA PHE A 44 -8.62 -41.12 -9.97
C PHE A 44 -8.98 -42.25 -9.00
N LEU A 45 -8.62 -43.50 -9.29
CA LEU A 45 -8.86 -44.63 -8.40
C LEU A 45 -7.80 -44.78 -7.30
N ASP A 46 -6.60 -44.21 -7.51
CA ASP A 46 -5.48 -44.20 -6.56
C ASP A 46 -5.49 -43.02 -5.56
N LEU A 47 -6.50 -42.14 -5.63
CA LEU A 47 -6.64 -41.05 -4.64
C LEU A 47 -7.30 -41.57 -3.36
N ASP A 48 -6.48 -41.71 -2.30
CA ASP A 48 -6.91 -42.07 -0.94
C ASP A 48 -7.76 -40.97 -0.25
N SER A 49 -7.83 -39.77 -0.84
CA SER A 49 -8.57 -38.62 -0.31
C SER A 49 -9.46 -37.96 -1.37
N LEU A 50 -10.68 -37.61 -0.97
CA LEU A 50 -11.63 -36.85 -1.79
C LEU A 50 -11.42 -35.32 -1.71
N GLU A 51 -10.49 -34.83 -0.89
CA GLU A 51 -10.23 -33.39 -0.73
C GLU A 51 -9.84 -32.67 -2.04
N PRO A 52 -9.00 -33.25 -2.93
CA PRO A 52 -8.67 -32.62 -4.20
C PRO A 52 -9.90 -32.44 -5.11
N LEU A 53 -10.84 -33.38 -5.05
CA LEU A 53 -12.09 -33.33 -5.82
C LEU A 53 -13.08 -32.30 -5.27
N ALA A 54 -13.13 -32.14 -3.94
CA ALA A 54 -13.93 -31.10 -3.30
C ALA A 54 -13.39 -29.70 -3.64
N SER A 55 -12.07 -29.53 -3.65
CA SER A 55 -11.42 -28.28 -4.08
C SER A 55 -11.74 -27.96 -5.55
N LEU A 56 -11.63 -28.94 -6.45
CA LEU A 56 -11.89 -28.75 -7.88
C LEU A 56 -13.37 -28.44 -8.19
N ALA A 57 -14.30 -29.12 -7.51
CA ALA A 57 -15.74 -28.88 -7.64
C ALA A 57 -16.16 -27.50 -7.11
N ASN A 58 -15.51 -27.05 -6.03
CA ASN A 58 -15.72 -25.71 -5.48
C ASN A 58 -15.22 -24.63 -6.46
N LEU A 59 -14.04 -24.81 -7.07
CA LEU A 59 -13.51 -23.94 -8.11
C LEU A 59 -14.41 -23.86 -9.36
N THR A 60 -14.98 -24.98 -9.83
CA THR A 60 -15.87 -24.98 -11.01
C THR A 60 -17.23 -24.35 -10.75
N THR A 61 -17.77 -24.53 -9.53
CA THR A 61 -19.04 -23.87 -9.15
C THR A 61 -18.85 -22.36 -9.00
N ARG A 62 -17.69 -21.92 -8.50
CA ARG A 62 -17.34 -20.51 -8.30
C ARG A 62 -16.95 -19.79 -9.60
N ALA A 63 -16.39 -20.50 -10.57
CA ALA A 63 -16.14 -19.97 -11.91
C ALA A 63 -17.42 -19.58 -12.68
N LEU A 64 -18.59 -20.03 -12.23
CA LEU A 64 -19.89 -19.61 -12.77
C LEU A 64 -20.38 -18.27 -12.19
N GLU A 65 -19.74 -17.74 -11.14
CA GLU A 65 -20.12 -16.46 -10.53
C GLU A 65 -19.36 -15.25 -11.10
N CYS A 66 -18.31 -15.51 -11.88
CA CYS A 66 -17.55 -14.45 -12.54
C CYS A 66 -18.20 -14.07 -13.88
N GLU A 67 -18.29 -12.77 -14.14
CA GLU A 67 -18.76 -12.23 -15.41
C GLU A 67 -17.85 -12.70 -16.57
N PRO A 68 -18.39 -12.89 -17.79
CA PRO A 68 -17.61 -13.30 -18.94
C PRO A 68 -16.38 -12.40 -19.16
N GLY A 69 -15.19 -13.00 -19.27
CA GLY A 69 -13.91 -12.30 -19.43
C GLY A 69 -13.09 -12.20 -18.14
N THR A 70 -13.66 -12.56 -16.99
CA THR A 70 -12.94 -12.62 -15.72
C THR A 70 -12.74 -14.06 -15.24
N THR A 71 -11.70 -14.29 -14.44
CA THR A 71 -11.41 -15.57 -13.81
C THR A 71 -11.45 -15.43 -12.29
N PRO A 72 -11.88 -16.49 -11.57
CA PRO A 72 -11.84 -16.48 -10.11
C PRO A 72 -10.38 -16.53 -9.63
N CYS A 73 -9.97 -15.49 -8.93
CA CYS A 73 -8.67 -15.35 -8.31
C CYS A 73 -8.74 -15.78 -6.85
N PRO A 74 -7.93 -16.76 -6.41
CA PRO A 74 -7.89 -17.17 -5.02
C PRO A 74 -7.45 -16.00 -4.14
N ASP A 75 -8.17 -15.72 -3.07
CA ASP A 75 -7.72 -14.82 -2.01
C ASP A 75 -6.79 -15.60 -1.07
N ASP A 76 -5.62 -15.02 -0.79
CA ASP A 76 -4.44 -15.73 -0.29
C ASP A 76 -4.60 -16.25 1.16
N GLU A 77 -5.57 -15.75 1.92
CA GLU A 77 -5.65 -16.01 3.37
C GLU A 77 -6.94 -16.67 3.88
N ASP A 78 -8.11 -16.45 3.25
CA ASP A 78 -9.41 -16.91 3.81
C ASP A 78 -10.20 -17.86 2.88
N GLY A 79 -9.66 -18.21 1.70
CA GLY A 79 -10.39 -19.02 0.72
C GLY A 79 -11.58 -18.29 0.07
N ASP A 80 -11.62 -16.97 0.22
CA ASP A 80 -12.47 -16.08 -0.56
C ASP A 80 -11.91 -15.97 -1.99
N TYR A 81 -12.67 -15.39 -2.92
CA TYR A 81 -12.17 -15.13 -4.27
C TYR A 81 -12.76 -13.84 -4.82
N PHE A 82 -12.06 -13.29 -5.81
CA PHE A 82 -12.59 -12.18 -6.60
C PHE A 82 -12.47 -12.51 -8.07
N CYS A 83 -13.32 -11.88 -8.88
CA CYS A 83 -13.32 -12.06 -10.32
C CYS A 83 -12.49 -10.94 -10.95
N ALA A 84 -11.42 -11.29 -11.67
CA ALA A 84 -10.59 -10.33 -12.40
C ALA A 84 -10.07 -10.92 -13.71
N GLU A 85 -9.73 -10.05 -14.66
CA GLU A 85 -9.08 -10.46 -15.92
C GLU A 85 -7.71 -11.09 -15.66
N GLU A 86 -6.96 -10.53 -14.70
CA GLU A 86 -5.67 -11.03 -14.24
C GLU A 86 -5.64 -11.07 -12.71
N CYS A 87 -5.15 -12.17 -12.14
CA CYS A 87 -5.02 -12.30 -10.70
C CYS A 87 -3.82 -11.52 -10.19
N VAL A 88 -4.08 -10.66 -9.23
CA VAL A 88 -3.09 -9.79 -8.60
C VAL A 88 -2.96 -10.16 -7.11
N PRO A 89 -1.77 -10.00 -6.50
CA PRO A 89 -1.60 -10.23 -5.07
C PRO A 89 -2.51 -9.31 -4.27
N SER A 90 -3.03 -9.80 -3.14
CA SER A 90 -3.98 -9.06 -2.31
C SER A 90 -3.37 -8.63 -0.97
N LEU A 91 -3.47 -7.34 -0.66
CA LEU A 91 -3.21 -6.76 0.65
C LEU A 91 -4.52 -6.68 1.41
N ILE A 92 -4.64 -7.48 2.46
CA ILE A 92 -5.78 -7.44 3.37
C ILE A 92 -5.43 -6.53 4.55
N PHE A 93 -6.16 -5.44 4.69
CA PHE A 93 -6.08 -4.58 5.87
C PHE A 93 -7.00 -5.15 6.98
N PRO A 94 -6.47 -5.38 8.20
CA PRO A 94 -7.20 -5.99 9.30
C PRO A 94 -7.99 -4.94 10.09
N TYR A 95 -9.30 -4.81 9.83
CA TYR A 95 -10.09 -3.79 10.52
C TYR A 95 -10.25 -4.11 12.00
N ALA A 96 -9.65 -3.29 12.85
CA ALA A 96 -9.87 -3.28 14.28
C ALA A 96 -10.89 -2.20 14.62
N LYS A 97 -12.16 -2.62 14.74
CA LYS A 97 -13.27 -1.74 15.09
C LYS A 97 -13.00 -0.98 16.39
N ASP A 98 -13.41 0.29 16.44
CA ASP A 98 -13.19 1.20 17.57
C ASP A 98 -11.71 1.56 17.78
N PHE A 99 -10.81 1.17 16.88
CA PHE A 99 -9.37 1.41 16.97
C PHE A 99 -8.78 2.04 15.70
N LEU A 100 -9.11 1.53 14.51
CA LEU A 100 -8.63 2.03 13.21
C LEU A 100 -9.73 2.77 12.44
N ASP A 101 -10.68 3.35 13.16
CA ASP A 101 -11.93 3.85 12.58
C ASP A 101 -11.72 4.99 11.59
N GLU A 102 -10.82 5.93 11.88
CA GLU A 102 -10.53 7.08 11.03
C GLU A 102 -9.77 6.69 9.77
N ILE A 103 -8.70 5.90 9.90
CA ILE A 103 -7.94 5.47 8.72
C ILE A 103 -8.82 4.63 7.78
N TYR A 104 -9.67 3.74 8.32
CA TYR A 104 -10.62 2.98 7.49
C TYR A 104 -11.74 3.84 6.91
N GLU A 105 -12.20 4.89 7.60
CA GLU A 105 -13.13 5.86 7.01
C GLU A 105 -12.52 6.51 5.77
N ASN A 106 -11.21 6.85 5.79
CA ASN A 106 -10.54 7.43 4.62
C ASN A 106 -10.44 6.40 3.48
N MET A 107 -9.92 5.21 3.77
CA MET A 107 -9.76 4.15 2.79
C MET A 107 -11.09 3.67 2.21
N CYS A 108 -12.16 3.58 3.00
CA CYS A 108 -13.49 3.22 2.51
C CYS A 108 -14.05 4.26 1.53
N LYS A 109 -13.80 5.56 1.75
CA LYS A 109 -14.23 6.60 0.81
C LYS A 109 -13.43 6.55 -0.48
N GLY A 110 -12.13 6.28 -0.38
CA GLY A 110 -11.26 6.16 -1.56
C GLY A 110 -11.56 4.90 -2.40
N THR A 111 -11.73 3.74 -1.77
CA THR A 111 -12.13 2.48 -2.45
C THR A 111 -13.50 2.60 -3.10
N ALA A 112 -14.48 3.20 -2.43
CA ALA A 112 -15.79 3.49 -2.99
C ALA A 112 -15.78 4.44 -4.21
N GLY A 113 -14.81 5.35 -4.26
CA GLY A 113 -14.60 6.22 -5.41
C GLY A 113 -13.87 5.53 -6.57
N SER A 114 -13.27 4.36 -6.31
CA SER A 114 -12.56 3.59 -7.33
C SER A 114 -13.51 2.90 -8.27
N SER A 115 -13.22 3.00 -9.57
CA SER A 115 -13.89 2.20 -10.60
C SER A 115 -13.15 0.90 -10.90
N SER A 116 -12.06 0.58 -10.19
CA SER A 116 -11.22 -0.59 -10.49
C SER A 116 -11.83 -1.91 -10.00
N THR A 117 -12.82 -1.87 -9.12
CA THR A 117 -13.62 -3.05 -8.74
C THR A 117 -15.09 -2.67 -8.57
N THR A 118 -15.98 -3.67 -8.57
CA THR A 118 -17.41 -3.48 -8.22
C THR A 118 -17.68 -3.61 -6.72
N ASP A 119 -16.67 -4.02 -5.93
CA ASP A 119 -16.75 -4.21 -4.49
C ASP A 119 -16.32 -2.93 -3.77
N PRO A 120 -17.22 -2.25 -3.03
CA PRO A 120 -16.89 -1.00 -2.34
C PRO A 120 -15.83 -1.17 -1.24
N ASN A 121 -15.49 -2.40 -0.85
CA ASN A 121 -14.43 -2.69 0.11
C ASN A 121 -13.07 -2.94 -0.54
N SER A 122 -12.94 -2.86 -1.87
CA SER A 122 -11.69 -3.17 -2.53
C SER A 122 -11.34 -2.26 -3.68
N ALA A 123 -10.05 -2.08 -3.91
CA ALA A 123 -9.51 -1.36 -5.06
C ALA A 123 -8.30 -2.12 -5.61
N ILE A 124 -8.22 -2.25 -6.92
CA ILE A 124 -6.98 -2.60 -7.61
C ILE A 124 -6.21 -1.31 -7.87
N VAL A 125 -4.94 -1.29 -7.52
CA VAL A 125 -4.02 -0.17 -7.68
C VAL A 125 -2.70 -0.64 -8.29
N THR A 126 -1.96 0.28 -8.87
CA THR A 126 -0.70 0.01 -9.56
C THR A 126 0.46 0.62 -8.76
N LEU A 127 1.38 -0.22 -8.29
CA LEU A 127 2.55 0.25 -7.57
C LEU A 127 3.45 1.05 -8.52
N LYS A 128 3.92 2.23 -8.11
CA LYS A 128 4.83 3.04 -8.94
C LYS A 128 6.06 2.27 -9.38
N LYS A 129 6.44 2.44 -10.64
CA LYS A 129 7.65 1.83 -11.23
C LYS A 129 8.96 2.42 -10.70
N ASP A 130 8.92 3.66 -10.22
CA ASP A 130 10.10 4.38 -9.76
C ASP A 130 10.69 3.75 -8.48
N THR A 131 11.97 4.01 -8.23
CA THR A 131 12.68 3.55 -7.02
C THR A 131 13.56 4.65 -6.44
N GLY A 132 13.92 4.52 -5.16
CA GLY A 132 14.84 5.42 -4.47
C GLY A 132 14.42 6.90 -4.59
N PRO A 133 15.36 7.82 -4.87
CA PRO A 133 15.04 9.25 -4.97
C PRO A 133 13.96 9.60 -6.00
N ALA A 134 13.86 8.84 -7.10
CA ALA A 134 12.83 9.08 -8.11
C ALA A 134 11.43 8.74 -7.59
N LEU A 135 11.31 7.63 -6.85
CA LEU A 135 10.06 7.25 -6.20
C LEU A 135 9.64 8.30 -5.18
N ARG A 136 10.57 8.75 -4.34
CA ARG A 136 10.29 9.76 -3.32
C ARG A 136 9.73 11.04 -3.95
N ARG A 137 10.33 11.53 -5.04
CA ARG A 137 9.82 12.70 -5.79
C ARG A 137 8.44 12.44 -6.42
N ALA A 138 8.19 11.23 -6.93
CA ALA A 138 6.88 10.87 -7.46
C ALA A 138 5.80 10.85 -6.36
N LYS A 139 6.11 10.30 -5.18
CA LYS A 139 5.24 10.30 -4.00
C LYS A 139 4.96 11.72 -3.51
N ALA A 140 6.00 12.55 -3.36
CA ALA A 140 5.86 13.97 -3.03
C ALA A 140 4.95 14.71 -4.01
N SER A 141 5.11 14.44 -5.31
CA SER A 141 4.24 15.01 -6.34
C SER A 141 2.79 14.57 -6.17
N ASN A 142 2.54 13.30 -5.86
CA ASN A 142 1.20 12.78 -5.59
C ASN A 142 0.61 13.42 -4.31
N ARG A 143 1.35 13.46 -3.19
CA ARG A 143 0.90 14.11 -1.95
C ARG A 143 0.52 15.58 -2.14
N ARG A 144 1.31 16.31 -2.93
CA ARG A 144 0.99 17.70 -3.31
C ARG A 144 -0.27 17.80 -4.18
N ALA A 145 -0.46 16.86 -5.10
CA ALA A 145 -1.64 16.83 -5.98
C ALA A 145 -2.92 16.41 -5.24
N ALA A 146 -2.81 15.55 -4.22
CA ALA A 146 -3.92 15.18 -3.34
C ALA A 146 -4.28 16.33 -2.37
N GLY A 147 -3.29 17.09 -1.92
CA GLY A 147 -3.45 18.16 -0.92
C GLY A 147 -2.95 17.79 0.48
N CYS A 148 -2.12 16.74 0.59
CA CYS A 148 -1.45 16.35 1.84
C CYS A 148 -0.04 16.94 2.00
N ALA A 149 0.52 17.59 0.96
CA ALA A 149 1.82 18.26 1.02
C ALA A 149 1.84 19.59 0.25
N GLY A 150 2.88 20.40 0.48
CA GLY A 150 3.11 21.66 -0.21
C GLY A 150 2.23 22.83 0.26
N PRO A 151 2.21 23.95 -0.49
CA PRO A 151 1.59 25.21 -0.04
C PRO A 151 0.06 25.14 0.09
N ASN A 152 -0.57 24.13 -0.50
CA ASN A 152 -2.02 23.91 -0.44
C ASN A 152 -2.38 22.73 0.47
N ARG A 153 -1.45 22.29 1.34
CA ARG A 153 -1.69 21.22 2.32
C ARG A 153 -2.90 21.56 3.19
N ILE A 154 -3.78 20.58 3.40
CA ILE A 154 -4.89 20.75 4.35
C ILE A 154 -4.35 20.95 5.77
N THR A 155 -5.01 21.79 6.56
CA THR A 155 -4.65 21.96 7.96
C THR A 155 -5.25 20.86 8.81
N CYS A 156 -4.40 20.03 9.43
CA CYS A 156 -4.81 19.01 10.39
C CYS A 156 -4.67 19.50 11.84
N PRO A 157 -5.60 19.11 12.74
CA PRO A 157 -5.44 19.35 14.18
C PRO A 157 -4.14 18.77 14.74
N PRO A 158 -3.61 19.30 15.86
CA PRO A 158 -2.47 18.70 16.54
C PRO A 158 -2.70 17.21 16.87
N GLY A 159 -1.68 16.38 16.63
CA GLY A 159 -1.74 14.92 16.82
C GLY A 159 -2.51 14.18 15.71
N THR A 160 -2.74 14.82 14.56
CA THR A 160 -3.32 14.19 13.38
C THR A 160 -2.54 14.57 12.11
N ASN A 161 -2.44 13.62 11.17
CA ASN A 161 -1.74 13.78 9.90
C ASN A 161 -2.72 13.63 8.73
N CYS A 162 -2.34 14.13 7.56
CA CYS A 162 -3.14 13.98 6.34
C CYS A 162 -2.92 12.59 5.74
N ASP A 163 -3.94 11.74 5.79
CA ASP A 163 -3.96 10.46 5.09
C ASP A 163 -4.62 10.62 3.71
N GLU A 164 -4.14 9.85 2.73
CA GLU A 164 -4.63 9.85 1.35
C GLU A 164 -4.82 8.44 0.80
N PHE A 165 -5.99 8.22 0.17
CA PHE A 165 -6.27 6.97 -0.54
C PHE A 165 -6.89 7.24 -1.92
N PRO A 166 -6.38 6.66 -3.02
CA PRO A 166 -5.24 5.73 -3.10
C PRO A 166 -3.88 6.35 -2.69
N PHE A 167 -2.96 5.50 -2.25
CA PHE A 167 -1.67 5.91 -1.66
C PHE A 167 -0.77 6.68 -2.64
N ALA A 168 0.07 7.58 -2.12
CA ALA A 168 1.06 8.35 -2.87
C ALA A 168 1.97 7.46 -3.75
N SER A 169 2.30 6.27 -3.25
CA SER A 169 3.14 5.25 -3.90
C SER A 169 2.46 4.49 -5.05
N THR A 170 1.21 4.82 -5.39
CA THR A 170 0.45 4.21 -6.50
C THR A 170 0.26 5.18 -7.67
N ASP A 171 -0.05 4.67 -8.86
CA ASP A 171 -0.36 5.51 -10.02
C ASP A 171 -1.75 6.15 -9.93
N GLU A 172 -2.67 5.56 -9.18
CA GLU A 172 -4.00 6.06 -8.89
C GLU A 172 -4.01 7.10 -7.75
N GLY A 173 -2.91 7.22 -7.00
CA GLY A 173 -2.74 8.24 -5.98
C GLY A 173 -2.56 9.65 -6.55
N GLY A 174 -2.65 10.65 -5.68
CA GLY A 174 -2.53 12.07 -6.05
C GLY A 174 -3.88 12.72 -6.36
N SER A 175 -4.00 13.38 -7.51
CA SER A 175 -5.21 14.17 -7.83
C SER A 175 -6.47 13.30 -7.83
N GLY A 176 -7.41 13.61 -6.93
CA GLY A 176 -8.67 12.88 -6.78
C GLY A 176 -8.64 11.79 -5.71
N ALA A 177 -7.49 11.57 -5.05
CA ALA A 177 -7.43 10.78 -3.84
C ALA A 177 -8.34 11.39 -2.76
N ASN A 178 -8.99 10.53 -1.98
CA ASN A 178 -9.73 10.96 -0.81
C ASN A 178 -8.73 11.27 0.31
N ILE A 179 -8.82 12.48 0.86
CA ILE A 179 -7.94 12.94 1.94
C ILE A 179 -8.72 13.16 3.24
N MET A 180 -8.08 12.87 4.37
CA MET A 180 -8.66 13.13 5.70
C MET A 180 -7.56 13.28 6.76
N CYS A 181 -7.78 14.17 7.73
CA CYS A 181 -6.95 14.19 8.92
C CYS A 181 -7.31 13.00 9.83
N VAL A 182 -6.34 12.13 10.07
CA VAL A 182 -6.47 10.94 10.93
C VAL A 182 -5.45 11.02 12.07
N PRO A 183 -5.66 10.36 13.23
CA PRO A 183 -4.65 10.31 14.27
C PRO A 183 -3.29 9.87 13.71
N SER A 184 -2.21 10.60 14.02
CA SER A 184 -0.90 10.38 13.39
C SER A 184 -0.45 8.93 13.52
N TRP A 185 -0.65 8.33 14.69
CA TRP A 185 -0.31 6.93 14.93
C TRP A 185 -1.10 5.93 14.06
N GLN A 186 -2.33 6.25 13.64
CA GLN A 186 -3.08 5.40 12.71
C GLN A 186 -2.50 5.49 11.30
N ASN A 187 -2.08 6.69 10.88
CA ASN A 187 -1.39 6.92 9.61
C ASN A 187 -0.08 6.12 9.57
N ASP A 188 0.74 6.30 10.61
CA ASP A 188 2.02 5.61 10.78
C ASP A 188 1.86 4.09 10.82
N TRP A 189 0.82 3.58 11.51
CA TRP A 189 0.47 2.16 11.52
C TRP A 189 0.13 1.67 10.10
N GLN A 190 -0.70 2.42 9.36
CA GLN A 190 -1.13 2.04 8.01
C GLN A 190 0.07 1.98 7.07
N GLY A 191 0.91 3.02 7.07
CA GLY A 191 2.15 3.07 6.31
C GLY A 191 3.08 1.92 6.65
N THR A 192 3.31 1.65 7.94
CA THR A 192 4.15 0.55 8.42
C THR A 192 3.61 -0.82 7.96
N TYR A 193 2.31 -1.06 8.12
CA TYR A 193 1.65 -2.31 7.72
C TYR A 193 1.73 -2.52 6.20
N TYR A 194 1.36 -1.49 5.45
CA TYR A 194 1.39 -1.46 3.98
C TYR A 194 2.80 -1.73 3.43
N ASN A 195 3.81 -1.04 3.95
CA ASN A 195 5.17 -1.19 3.47
C ASN A 195 5.76 -2.57 3.81
N SER A 196 5.42 -3.12 4.98
CA SER A 196 5.84 -4.46 5.37
C SER A 196 5.33 -5.51 4.38
N TRP A 197 4.05 -5.42 4.00
CA TRP A 197 3.47 -6.29 2.98
C TRP A 197 4.11 -6.07 1.60
N LEU A 198 4.28 -4.82 1.16
CA LEU A 198 4.91 -4.52 -0.14
C LEU A 198 6.32 -5.11 -0.22
N SER A 199 7.12 -4.89 0.83
CA SER A 199 8.50 -5.37 0.91
C SER A 199 8.55 -6.90 0.85
N GLU A 200 7.62 -7.57 1.53
CA GLU A 200 7.47 -9.03 1.48
C GLU A 200 7.10 -9.50 0.06
N GLN A 201 6.05 -8.96 -0.56
CA GLN A 201 5.61 -9.42 -1.88
C GLN A 201 6.64 -9.16 -2.97
N ILE A 202 7.35 -8.03 -2.91
CA ILE A 202 8.46 -7.72 -3.81
C ILE A 202 9.63 -8.68 -3.57
N GLY A 203 9.99 -8.94 -2.31
CA GLY A 203 11.05 -9.88 -1.95
C GLY A 203 10.75 -11.32 -2.39
N LEU A 204 9.48 -11.72 -2.38
CA LEU A 204 9.01 -13.02 -2.88
C LEU A 204 8.86 -13.05 -4.41
N GLY A 205 9.02 -11.92 -5.11
CA GLY A 205 8.82 -11.82 -6.56
C GLY A 205 7.35 -11.95 -7.00
N LYS A 206 6.41 -11.83 -6.06
CA LYS A 206 4.96 -11.89 -6.32
C LYS A 206 4.38 -10.55 -6.78
N LEU A 207 5.06 -9.45 -6.44
CA LEU A 207 4.74 -8.11 -6.91
C LEU A 207 6.00 -7.45 -7.48
N ALA A 208 5.87 -6.79 -8.62
CA ALA A 208 6.92 -5.94 -9.17
C ALA A 208 6.50 -4.46 -9.09
N ARG A 209 7.49 -3.57 -9.04
CA ARG A 209 7.27 -2.14 -9.29
C ARG A 209 6.66 -1.97 -10.68
N GLY A 210 5.58 -1.19 -10.79
CA GLY A 210 4.74 -1.10 -11.99
C GLY A 210 3.65 -2.17 -12.11
N GLY A 211 3.64 -3.17 -11.22
CA GLY A 211 2.63 -4.20 -11.16
C GLY A 211 1.39 -3.75 -10.38
N GLN A 212 0.28 -4.44 -10.64
CA GLN A 212 -0.97 -4.24 -9.93
C GLN A 212 -1.07 -5.12 -8.70
N TYR A 213 -1.78 -4.63 -7.69
CA TYR A 213 -2.19 -5.39 -6.52
C TYR A 213 -3.55 -4.93 -6.04
N ARG A 214 -4.25 -5.80 -5.31
CA ARG A 214 -5.57 -5.51 -4.77
C ARG A 214 -5.45 -5.12 -3.30
N ILE A 215 -6.13 -4.06 -2.90
CA ILE A 215 -6.32 -3.67 -1.51
C ILE A 215 -7.72 -4.11 -1.09
N VAL A 216 -7.82 -4.79 0.05
CA VAL A 216 -9.08 -5.32 0.60
C VAL A 216 -9.27 -4.83 2.03
N LEU A 217 -10.40 -4.19 2.28
CA LEU A 217 -10.83 -3.75 3.60
C LEU A 217 -11.78 -4.81 4.19
N LYS A 218 -11.23 -5.75 4.98
CA LYS A 218 -12.04 -6.81 5.60
C LYS A 218 -12.73 -6.34 6.87
N ASN A 219 -13.80 -7.03 7.25
CA ASN A 219 -14.59 -6.81 8.48
C ASN A 219 -15.25 -5.43 8.63
N ILE A 220 -15.28 -4.63 7.57
CA ILE A 220 -15.96 -3.34 7.49
C ILE A 220 -16.99 -3.36 6.35
N ASP A 221 -17.93 -2.42 6.34
CA ASP A 221 -18.87 -2.22 5.22
C ASP A 221 -18.71 -0.80 4.70
N CYS A 222 -17.88 -0.65 3.66
CA CYS A 222 -17.53 0.66 3.11
C CYS A 222 -18.71 1.37 2.43
N SER A 223 -19.76 0.64 2.05
CA SER A 223 -20.99 1.24 1.51
C SER A 223 -21.66 2.22 2.49
N LYS A 224 -21.41 2.06 3.80
CA LYS A 224 -21.91 2.95 4.86
C LYS A 224 -21.14 4.27 4.99
N TYR A 225 -19.93 4.35 4.45
CA TYR A 225 -19.00 5.49 4.60
C TYR A 225 -19.07 6.49 3.45
N LEU A 226 -19.83 6.17 2.39
CA LEU A 226 -20.02 7.00 1.19
C LEU A 226 -20.52 8.42 1.48
N ARG A 227 -21.22 8.65 2.59
CA ARG A 227 -21.92 9.92 2.87
C ARG A 227 -21.94 10.37 4.32
N LYS A 228 -21.39 9.59 5.26
CA LYS A 228 -21.45 9.88 6.70
C LYS A 228 -20.06 9.87 7.29
N ARG A 229 -19.74 10.94 8.03
CA ARG A 229 -18.61 10.93 8.95
C ARG A 229 -18.94 10.01 10.12
N LEU A 230 -17.91 9.37 10.68
CA LEU A 230 -18.09 8.62 11.90
C LEU A 230 -18.53 9.54 13.05
N ASN A 231 -19.56 9.10 13.78
CA ASN A 231 -20.08 9.84 14.93
C ASN A 231 -19.26 9.60 16.21
N LYS A 232 -18.45 8.54 16.21
CA LYS A 232 -17.56 8.14 17.30
C LYS A 232 -16.16 7.96 16.71
N ARG A 233 -15.17 8.55 17.38
CA ARG A 233 -13.75 8.42 17.04
C ARG A 233 -13.15 7.19 17.75
N ALA A 234 -12.06 6.65 17.22
CA ALA A 234 -11.38 5.50 17.81
C ALA A 234 -11.02 5.74 19.28
N ASN A 235 -10.96 4.66 20.06
CA ASN A 235 -10.43 4.65 21.42
C ASN A 235 -9.00 4.11 21.38
N ASP A 236 -8.18 4.37 22.40
CA ASP A 236 -6.76 4.03 22.42
C ASP A 236 -6.46 2.53 22.71
N ASN A 237 -7.43 1.64 22.48
CA ASN A 237 -7.31 0.21 22.78
C ASN A 237 -6.36 -0.54 21.82
N GLY A 238 -5.09 -0.65 22.18
CA GLY A 238 -4.03 -1.21 21.31
C GLY A 238 -2.78 -0.32 21.31
N VAL A 239 -2.94 0.92 21.76
CA VAL A 239 -1.86 1.76 22.24
C VAL A 239 -1.46 1.27 23.64
N LEU A 240 -0.26 0.71 23.75
CA LEU A 240 0.31 0.25 25.02
C LEU A 240 0.75 1.42 25.88
N GLN A 241 1.25 2.49 25.24
CA GLN A 241 1.74 3.69 25.89
C GLN A 241 1.62 4.87 24.91
N GLN A 242 1.24 6.04 25.41
CA GLN A 242 1.23 7.28 24.64
C GLN A 242 1.75 8.43 25.51
N SER A 243 2.68 9.22 24.99
CA SER A 243 3.24 10.38 25.67
C SER A 243 3.76 11.39 24.66
N GLY A 244 3.10 12.55 24.55
CA GLY A 244 3.45 13.54 23.54
C GLY A 244 3.33 12.95 22.14
N ASN A 245 4.40 13.04 21.34
CA ASN A 245 4.44 12.51 19.98
C ASN A 245 4.86 11.03 19.93
N THR A 246 5.09 10.41 21.08
CA THR A 246 5.49 9.00 21.17
C THR A 246 4.26 8.12 21.37
N THR A 247 4.12 7.09 20.54
CA THR A 247 3.06 6.09 20.62
C THR A 247 3.66 4.69 20.52
N LEU A 248 3.39 3.82 21.50
CA LEU A 248 3.77 2.41 21.46
C LEU A 248 2.55 1.56 21.12
N LEU A 249 2.60 0.86 20.00
CA LEU A 249 1.53 0.02 19.48
C LEU A 249 1.78 -1.46 19.77
N ALA A 250 0.72 -2.19 20.10
CA ALA A 250 0.78 -3.62 20.34
C ALA A 250 1.01 -4.42 19.05
N ALA A 251 1.82 -5.48 19.13
CA ALA A 251 2.10 -6.41 18.03
C ALA A 251 0.84 -6.99 17.36
N SER A 252 -0.24 -7.18 18.13
CA SER A 252 -1.52 -7.72 17.62
C SER A 252 -2.14 -6.88 16.50
N LEU A 253 -1.73 -5.62 16.36
CA LEU A 253 -2.20 -4.72 15.31
C LEU A 253 -1.51 -4.96 13.95
N PHE A 254 -0.39 -5.67 13.94
CA PHE A 254 0.39 -5.94 12.73
C PHE A 254 0.13 -7.34 12.15
N GLY A 255 -0.80 -8.10 12.75
CA GLY A 255 -1.19 -9.42 12.25
C GLY A 255 0.02 -10.35 12.07
N ASN A 256 0.17 -10.90 10.86
CA ASN A 256 1.27 -11.80 10.52
C ASN A 256 2.57 -11.06 10.09
N HIS A 257 2.53 -9.73 9.94
CA HIS A 257 3.69 -8.97 9.45
C HIS A 257 4.72 -8.67 10.55
N SER A 258 4.30 -8.66 11.82
CA SER A 258 5.24 -8.48 12.94
C SER A 258 4.72 -9.15 14.21
N SER A 259 5.63 -9.84 14.91
CA SER A 259 5.39 -10.32 16.27
C SER A 259 5.84 -9.32 17.34
N GLN A 260 6.30 -8.13 16.92
CA GLN A 260 6.91 -7.11 17.77
C GLN A 260 5.97 -5.90 17.92
N ASN A 261 6.07 -5.23 19.06
CA ASN A 261 5.42 -3.94 19.28
C ASN A 261 6.17 -2.86 18.47
N ALA A 262 5.47 -1.79 18.09
CA ALA A 262 6.05 -0.69 17.32
C ALA A 262 6.02 0.61 18.14
N LEU A 263 7.18 1.19 18.38
CA LEU A 263 7.33 2.54 18.90
C LEU A 263 7.36 3.52 17.74
N LEU A 264 6.43 4.47 17.74
CA LEU A 264 6.29 5.51 16.75
C LEU A 264 6.59 6.87 17.40
N ILE A 265 7.39 7.70 16.72
CA ILE A 265 7.62 9.10 17.13
C ILE A 265 7.45 9.98 15.91
N ASP A 266 6.44 10.83 15.92
CA ASP A 266 6.19 11.81 14.85
C ASP A 266 7.28 12.89 14.87
N LEU A 267 7.99 13.06 13.74
CA LEU A 267 9.18 13.94 13.65
C LEU A 267 8.89 15.28 12.96
N THR A 268 7.80 15.42 12.20
CA THR A 268 7.57 16.58 11.32
C THR A 268 6.23 17.29 11.52
N GLN A 269 5.53 17.08 12.64
CA GLN A 269 4.24 17.77 12.96
C GLN A 269 4.16 19.26 12.59
N ASP A 270 5.28 19.98 12.56
CA ASP A 270 5.33 21.42 12.24
C ASP A 270 6.29 21.78 11.09
N GLN A 271 7.01 20.84 10.47
CA GLN A 271 8.13 21.15 9.57
C GLN A 271 8.29 20.07 8.47
N ASP A 272 7.68 20.28 7.30
CA ASP A 272 7.94 19.47 6.09
C ASP A 272 8.90 20.16 5.13
N THR A 273 9.86 20.89 5.70
CA THR A 273 10.80 21.64 4.88
C THR A 273 11.89 20.72 4.35
N PRO A 274 12.30 20.86 3.07
CA PRO A 274 13.49 20.21 2.58
C PRO A 274 14.69 20.53 3.48
N GLY A 275 15.46 19.51 3.85
CA GLY A 275 16.57 19.66 4.79
C GLY A 275 17.05 18.34 5.38
N THR A 276 18.09 18.43 6.20
CA THR A 276 18.61 17.30 6.98
C THR A 276 17.90 17.27 8.33
N TYR A 277 17.22 16.17 8.60
CA TYR A 277 16.60 15.88 9.88
C TYR A 277 17.53 14.95 10.65
N THR A 278 17.95 15.37 11.84
CA THR A 278 18.79 14.58 12.73
C THR A 278 18.03 14.33 14.02
N LEU A 279 17.80 13.05 14.31
CA LEU A 279 17.18 12.57 15.53
C LEU A 279 18.26 12.07 16.49
N ASP A 280 18.44 12.79 17.60
CA ASP A 280 19.19 12.29 18.75
C ASP A 280 18.22 11.62 19.72
N TYR A 281 18.48 10.39 20.15
CA TYR A 281 17.58 9.63 21.02
C TYR A 281 18.32 8.83 22.09
N ASP A 282 17.68 8.69 23.25
CA ASP A 282 18.18 8.00 24.44
C ASP A 282 17.07 7.12 25.04
N ILE A 283 17.37 5.85 25.25
CA ILE A 283 16.44 4.86 25.79
C ILE A 283 16.63 4.78 27.30
N SER A 284 15.70 5.39 28.02
CA SER A 284 15.69 5.39 29.49
C SER A 284 15.04 4.14 30.09
N GLN A 285 14.19 3.45 29.32
CA GLN A 285 13.55 2.20 29.72
C GLN A 285 13.23 1.35 28.48
N GLY A 286 13.39 0.03 28.61
CA GLY A 286 13.12 -0.94 27.55
C GLY A 286 14.26 -1.02 26.52
N SER A 287 13.91 -1.45 25.32
CA SER A 287 14.82 -1.68 24.21
C SER A 287 14.15 -1.46 22.85
N ILE A 288 14.96 -1.12 21.84
CA ILE A 288 14.61 -1.14 20.42
C ILE A 288 15.53 -2.14 19.75
N ILE A 289 14.95 -3.08 19.01
CA ILE A 289 15.66 -4.20 18.38
C ILE A 289 16.12 -3.82 16.98
N SER A 290 15.30 -3.04 16.29
CA SER A 290 15.55 -2.49 14.97
C SER A 290 14.62 -1.31 14.75
N GLY A 291 14.91 -0.48 13.77
CA GLY A 291 14.04 0.63 13.44
C GLY A 291 14.54 1.41 12.25
N ALA A 292 13.77 2.43 11.89
CA ALA A 292 14.09 3.36 10.84
C ALA A 292 13.37 4.69 11.02
N ILE A 293 13.86 5.71 10.31
CA ILE A 293 13.04 6.85 9.94
C ILE A 293 12.30 6.44 8.66
N VAL A 294 10.98 6.57 8.67
CA VAL A 294 10.09 6.18 7.57
C VAL A 294 9.17 7.35 7.19
N ASP A 295 8.60 7.31 5.99
CA ASP A 295 7.57 8.26 5.56
C ASP A 295 6.14 7.73 5.79
N ASP A 296 5.12 8.53 5.45
CA ASP A 296 3.70 8.18 5.60
C ASP A 296 3.27 6.86 4.94
N ASP A 297 3.98 6.40 3.90
CA ASP A 297 3.70 5.10 3.24
C ASP A 297 4.62 3.99 3.79
N GLY A 298 5.29 4.24 4.92
CA GLY A 298 6.23 3.35 5.61
C GLY A 298 7.56 3.12 4.90
N GLU A 299 7.95 3.95 3.91
CA GLU A 299 9.22 3.75 3.18
C GLU A 299 10.42 4.08 4.07
N TYR A 300 11.33 3.13 4.22
CA TYR A 300 12.59 3.29 4.96
C TYR A 300 13.47 4.37 4.33
N LEU A 301 13.76 5.43 5.09
CA LEU A 301 14.60 6.55 4.68
C LEU A 301 15.99 6.52 5.32
N ALA A 302 16.08 6.08 6.58
CA ALA A 302 17.34 5.94 7.31
C ALA A 302 17.21 4.86 8.39
N ASP A 303 18.25 4.06 8.59
CA ASP A 303 18.27 3.03 9.62
C ASP A 303 18.45 3.63 11.02
N ILE A 304 17.84 2.96 12.01
CA ILE A 304 17.99 3.29 13.42
C ILE A 304 18.66 2.12 14.14
N SER A 305 19.60 2.46 15.01
CA SER A 305 20.40 1.47 15.72
C SER A 305 19.58 0.76 16.78
N ALA A 306 19.82 -0.55 16.92
CA ALA A 306 19.34 -1.31 18.07
C ALA A 306 19.94 -0.72 19.35
N LEU A 307 19.10 -0.41 20.34
CA LEU A 307 19.51 0.15 21.62
C LEU A 307 18.76 -0.52 22.77
N SER A 308 19.37 -0.50 23.94
CA SER A 308 18.73 -0.90 25.19
C SER A 308 18.87 0.22 26.21
N THR A 309 18.27 0.04 27.38
CA THR A 309 18.28 1.02 28.48
C THR A 309 19.69 1.57 28.76
N GLY A 310 19.82 2.90 28.75
CA GLY A 310 21.07 3.66 28.88
C GLY A 310 21.82 3.90 27.57
N GLY A 311 21.33 3.35 26.45
CA GLY A 311 21.89 3.54 25.12
C GLY A 311 21.46 4.87 24.50
N LYS A 312 22.40 5.50 23.78
CA LYS A 312 22.18 6.73 23.03
C LYS A 312 22.66 6.56 21.59
N ALA A 313 21.94 7.11 20.64
CA ALA A 313 22.38 7.16 19.25
C ALA A 313 21.77 8.35 18.51
N THR A 314 22.22 8.51 17.28
CA THR A 314 21.77 9.53 16.35
C THR A 314 21.41 8.86 15.03
N ALA A 315 20.33 9.30 14.40
CA ALA A 315 19.97 8.92 13.04
C ALA A 315 19.68 10.20 12.24
N SER A 316 20.00 10.19 10.94
CA SER A 316 19.76 11.35 10.08
C SER A 316 19.18 10.94 8.74
N VAL A 317 18.29 11.78 8.21
CA VAL A 317 17.73 11.66 6.87
C VAL A 317 17.80 13.00 6.15
N ASP A 318 18.17 12.95 4.87
CA ASP A 318 18.15 14.12 3.98
C ASP A 318 16.88 14.11 3.13
N LEU A 319 16.06 15.15 3.29
CA LEU A 319 14.86 15.37 2.49
C LEU A 319 15.16 16.43 1.41
N GLU A 320 15.29 15.99 0.15
CA GLU A 320 15.47 16.88 -1.01
C GLU A 320 14.23 17.73 -1.32
N GLU A 321 13.03 17.27 -0.97
CA GLU A 321 11.73 17.93 -1.17
C GLU A 321 10.84 17.73 0.07
N ASP A 322 9.68 18.40 0.08
CA ASP A 322 8.58 18.09 0.99
C ASP A 322 8.00 16.72 0.57
N TYR A 323 8.32 15.70 1.37
CA TYR A 323 7.91 14.32 1.15
C TYR A 323 6.66 13.92 1.95
N GLY A 324 5.96 14.86 2.60
CA GLY A 324 4.96 14.54 3.61
C GLY A 324 5.58 14.27 4.98
N ASP A 325 4.78 13.74 5.91
CA ASP A 325 5.24 13.54 7.27
C ASP A 325 6.23 12.35 7.33
N ILE A 326 7.24 12.46 8.22
CA ILE A 326 8.16 11.36 8.53
C ILE A 326 8.10 11.04 10.02
N HIS A 327 8.25 9.76 10.34
CA HIS A 327 8.22 9.27 11.71
C HIS A 327 9.38 8.31 11.99
N PHE A 328 9.75 8.25 13.25
CA PHE A 328 10.55 7.18 13.81
C PHE A 328 9.69 5.93 13.93
N LEU A 329 10.20 4.79 13.46
CA LEU A 329 9.66 3.46 13.71
C LEU A 329 10.73 2.64 14.44
N GLY A 330 10.41 2.14 15.64
CA GLY A 330 11.27 1.24 16.40
C GLY A 330 10.53 -0.02 16.80
N TRP A 331 11.03 -1.18 16.40
CA TRP A 331 10.48 -2.47 16.81
C TRP A 331 11.02 -2.90 18.17
N THR A 332 10.14 -3.42 19.01
CA THR A 332 10.48 -3.83 20.38
C THR A 332 9.66 -5.04 20.84
N ASN A 333 10.24 -5.83 21.75
CA ASN A 333 9.51 -6.88 22.47
C ASN A 333 8.91 -6.36 23.79
N ASP A 334 9.28 -5.15 24.20
CA ASP A 334 8.86 -4.57 25.47
C ASP A 334 7.46 -3.94 25.35
N LYS A 335 6.70 -3.97 26.45
CA LYS A 335 5.36 -3.35 26.53
C LYS A 335 5.37 -1.92 27.10
N ASP A 336 6.55 -1.45 27.46
CA ASP A 336 6.81 -0.12 28.01
C ASP A 336 8.22 0.27 27.58
N VAL A 337 8.31 1.38 26.83
CA VAL A 337 9.57 1.91 26.31
C VAL A 337 9.54 3.42 26.54
N SER A 338 10.56 3.94 27.23
CA SER A 338 10.69 5.37 27.49
C SER A 338 11.87 5.93 26.73
N VAL A 339 11.57 6.79 25.75
CA VAL A 339 12.57 7.44 24.89
C VAL A 339 12.54 8.94 25.12
N SER A 340 13.70 9.53 25.38
CA SER A 340 13.89 10.97 25.23
C SER A 340 14.57 11.24 23.91
N TYR A 341 14.10 12.24 23.18
CA TYR A 341 14.62 12.55 21.85
C TYR A 341 14.64 14.05 21.56
N GLU A 342 15.49 14.44 20.61
CA GLU A 342 15.58 15.80 20.07
C GLU A 342 15.65 15.71 18.54
N VAL A 343 14.79 16.45 17.85
CA VAL A 343 14.82 16.57 16.38
C VAL A 343 15.48 17.89 16.00
N LYS A 344 16.56 17.81 15.23
CA LYS A 344 17.31 18.95 14.69
C LYS A 344 17.09 19.03 13.20
N VAL A 345 16.58 20.15 12.73
CA VAL A 345 16.36 20.41 11.29
C VAL A 345 17.42 21.39 10.79
N THR A 346 18.16 20.98 9.77
CA THR A 346 19.05 21.87 8.99
C THR A 346 18.41 22.09 7.62
N PRO A 347 17.75 23.23 7.37
CA PRO A 347 17.07 23.48 6.10
C PRO A 347 18.02 23.38 4.91
N ALA A 348 17.54 22.84 3.80
CA ALA A 348 18.30 22.82 2.56
C ALA A 348 18.54 24.26 2.09
N THR A 349 19.80 24.63 1.89
CA THR A 349 20.15 25.95 1.33
C THR A 349 19.50 26.07 -0.04
N SER A 350 18.55 26.99 -0.21
CA SER A 350 17.92 27.23 -1.51
C SER A 350 19.01 27.60 -2.52
N SER A 351 19.35 26.67 -3.40
CA SER A 351 20.16 27.00 -4.57
C SER A 351 19.25 27.77 -5.51
N THR A 352 19.20 29.10 -5.35
CA THR A 352 18.75 30.00 -6.40
C THR A 352 19.64 29.77 -7.62
N THR A 353 19.25 28.82 -8.47
CA THR A 353 19.64 28.86 -9.87
C THR A 353 18.87 30.04 -10.45
N THR A 354 19.48 31.23 -10.37
CA THR A 354 19.20 32.30 -11.32
C THR A 354 19.37 31.69 -12.70
N SER A 355 18.26 31.29 -13.33
CA SER A 355 18.21 31.15 -14.78
C SER A 355 18.61 32.50 -15.34
N ALA A 356 19.87 32.62 -15.75
CA ALA A 356 20.30 33.69 -16.60
C ALA A 356 19.39 33.64 -17.82
N ALA A 357 18.47 34.60 -17.90
CA ALA A 357 17.71 34.86 -19.11
C ALA A 357 18.74 34.98 -20.23
N GLN A 358 18.77 33.98 -21.13
CA GLN A 358 19.42 34.13 -22.41
C GLN A 358 18.64 35.19 -23.17
N THR A 359 19.02 36.45 -22.97
CA THR A 359 18.71 37.52 -23.89
C THR A 359 19.42 37.16 -25.20
N ALA A 360 18.69 36.54 -26.11
CA ALA A 360 19.12 36.39 -27.49
C ALA A 360 19.29 37.81 -28.06
N SER A 361 20.52 38.30 -28.10
CA SER A 361 20.87 39.50 -28.85
C SER A 361 20.77 39.14 -30.34
N VAL A 362 19.68 39.57 -30.96
CA VAL A 362 19.57 39.61 -32.42
C VAL A 362 20.52 40.72 -32.89
N THR A 363 21.75 40.33 -33.22
CA THR A 363 22.68 41.17 -33.97
C THR A 363 22.15 41.31 -35.40
N ARG A 364 21.37 42.36 -35.66
CA ARG A 364 21.07 42.80 -37.03
C ARG A 364 22.34 43.38 -37.65
N SER A 365 23.00 42.58 -38.48
CA SER A 365 24.00 43.06 -39.42
C SER A 365 23.31 43.92 -40.49
N SER A 366 23.60 45.22 -40.48
CA SER A 366 23.19 46.17 -41.50
C SER A 366 24.03 45.97 -42.76
N GLY A 367 23.55 45.13 -43.68
CA GLY A 367 24.04 45.06 -45.05
C GLY A 367 23.43 46.17 -45.89
N THR A 368 24.22 47.19 -46.22
CA THR A 368 23.94 48.19 -47.25
C THR A 368 23.88 47.52 -48.63
N GLY A 369 22.67 47.38 -49.18
CA GLY A 369 22.44 47.05 -50.58
C GLY A 369 21.91 48.28 -51.31
N THR A 370 22.77 48.90 -52.13
CA THR A 370 22.42 50.02 -53.00
C THR A 370 21.82 49.51 -54.32
N ALA A 371 20.89 50.29 -54.85
CA ALA A 371 19.95 50.01 -55.93
C ALA A 371 20.54 49.68 -57.31
N THR A 372 19.76 48.92 -58.09
CA THR A 372 19.69 49.08 -59.56
C THR A 372 18.21 49.07 -59.97
N MET A 373 17.71 50.21 -60.44
CA MET A 373 16.49 50.30 -61.25
C MET A 373 16.85 49.98 -62.70
N VAL A 374 16.02 49.17 -63.36
CA VAL A 374 15.95 49.08 -64.82
C VAL A 374 14.47 49.02 -65.17
N ASP A 375 14.06 49.92 -66.08
CA ASP A 375 12.76 49.91 -66.76
C ASP A 375 12.53 48.62 -67.56
#